data_AF-A0A2K9DEY9-F1
#
_entry.id   AF-A0A2K9DEY9-F1
#
_cell.length_a   1.000
_cell.length_b   1.000
_cell.length_c   1.000
_cell.angle_alpha   90.00
_cell.angle_beta   90.00
_cell.angle_gamma   90.00
#
_symmetry.space_group_name_H-M   'P 1'
#
loop_
_entity.id
_entity.type
_entity.pdbx_description
1 polymer ?
#
loop_
_entity_poly.entity_id
_entity_poly.type
_entity_poly.pdbx_seq_one_letter_code
_entity_poly.pdbx_strand_id
1 'polypeptide(L)'
;MSTFDETKHPRGQAANSGQFAAKTNEPPAGTLDDRAARMAAAASLEVELSALRRSRVPSDEDKAREAELRSQIADAYARPSRQRKPISKLSLTPMNRTAQSFIPYDDREDKLELNPPYQRGSVWSLGQRRALIESILRGIPIGAVTINDRWATNGYTGTVGYACVDGKQRIETIRGFFADEFSVPADWFEDNEIADEDEDGEIRFSQLAERGRRRAENWAIPTIQAAVPTVAGEARLYGLLNSGGTAQTEENLRIAQGVAEGEL
;
A
#
# COMPACT_ATOMS: atom_id res chain seq x y z
N MET A 1 45.65 44.84 -1.22
CA MET A 1 46.84 44.07 -0.80
C MET A 1 46.29 42.77 -0.23
N SER A 2 46.38 41.57 -0.82
CA SER A 2 47.33 40.92 -1.74
C SER A 2 46.49 39.84 -2.48
N THR A 3 46.20 39.93 -3.79
CA THR A 3 46.93 39.41 -4.97
C THR A 3 47.26 37.90 -4.98
N PHE A 4 46.59 37.19 -5.91
CA PHE A 4 46.97 36.01 -6.72
C PHE A 4 47.41 34.72 -5.98
N ASP A 5 47.05 33.49 -6.42
CA ASP A 5 47.26 32.96 -7.76
C ASP A 5 46.38 31.74 -8.10
N GLU A 6 46.12 31.62 -9.40
CA GLU A 6 45.27 30.70 -10.13
C GLU A 6 46.17 29.67 -10.83
N THR A 7 46.04 28.37 -10.55
CA THR A 7 46.61 27.33 -11.43
C THR A 7 45.60 26.23 -11.76
N LYS A 8 45.19 26.27 -13.03
CA LYS A 8 44.55 25.21 -13.82
C LYS A 8 45.27 23.87 -13.66
N HIS A 9 44.52 22.76 -13.60
CA HIS A 9 44.57 21.74 -14.66
C HIS A 9 43.37 20.76 -14.62
N PRO A 10 42.80 20.38 -15.78
CA PRO A 10 41.64 19.49 -15.90
C PRO A 10 42.06 18.04 -16.16
N ARG A 11 41.44 17.06 -15.48
CA ARG A 11 41.48 15.62 -15.79
C ARG A 11 40.24 15.00 -15.17
N GLY A 12 39.38 14.21 -15.78
CA GLY A 12 39.29 13.62 -17.11
C GLY A 12 38.03 12.75 -17.04
N GLN A 13 37.20 12.80 -18.07
CA GLN A 13 36.13 11.83 -18.27
C GLN A 13 36.76 10.43 -18.32
N ALA A 14 36.47 9.58 -17.34
CA ALA A 14 36.63 8.16 -17.45
C ALA A 14 35.25 7.56 -17.73
N ALA A 15 34.97 7.35 -19.01
CA ALA A 15 33.93 6.45 -19.46
C ALA A 15 34.22 5.06 -18.87
N ASN A 16 33.35 4.57 -17.99
CA ASN A 16 33.45 3.20 -17.49
C ASN A 16 32.81 2.26 -18.52
N SER A 17 33.55 1.98 -19.58
CA SER A 17 33.26 0.92 -20.54
C SER A 17 33.61 -0.44 -19.91
N GLY A 18 32.70 -0.97 -19.10
CA GLY A 18 32.73 -2.36 -18.64
C GLY A 18 31.96 -3.25 -19.60
N GLN A 19 32.67 -3.89 -20.53
CA GLN A 19 32.13 -4.94 -21.39
C GLN A 19 31.69 -6.17 -20.57
N PHE A 20 30.44 -6.57 -20.81
CA PHE A 20 29.88 -7.93 -20.83
C PHE A 20 30.59 -9.04 -20.04
N ALA A 21 29.93 -9.49 -18.97
CA ALA A 21 29.66 -10.91 -18.85
C ALA A 21 28.14 -11.08 -18.86
N ALA A 22 27.60 -11.50 -20.01
CA ALA A 22 26.28 -12.09 -20.05
C ALA A 22 26.30 -13.29 -19.10
N LYS A 23 25.80 -13.11 -17.88
CA LYS A 23 25.40 -14.26 -17.07
C LYS A 23 24.38 -14.97 -17.92
N THR A 24 24.75 -16.16 -18.40
CA THR A 24 23.81 -17.14 -18.91
C THR A 24 22.68 -17.20 -17.90
N ASN A 25 21.51 -16.69 -18.28
CA ASN A 25 20.28 -16.88 -17.54
C ASN A 25 20.01 -18.38 -17.59
N GLU A 26 20.61 -19.14 -16.67
CA GLU A 26 20.08 -20.45 -16.36
C GLU A 26 18.63 -20.23 -15.90
N PRO A 27 17.65 -20.84 -16.57
CA PRO A 27 16.27 -20.70 -16.18
C PRO A 27 16.13 -21.16 -14.72
N PRO A 28 15.35 -20.45 -13.89
CA PRO A 28 15.14 -20.84 -12.50
C PRO A 28 14.62 -22.28 -12.45
N ALA A 29 15.23 -23.12 -11.60
CA ALA A 29 14.88 -24.54 -11.48
C ALA A 29 13.35 -24.73 -11.42
N GLY A 30 12.79 -25.43 -12.42
CA GLY A 30 11.35 -25.67 -12.54
C GLY A 30 10.54 -24.80 -13.51
N THR A 31 11.14 -24.31 -14.61
CA THR A 31 10.41 -23.78 -15.77
C THR A 31 9.59 -24.88 -16.48
N LEU A 32 8.60 -24.47 -17.29
CA LEU A 32 7.77 -25.42 -18.07
C LEU A 32 8.61 -26.30 -19.01
N ASP A 33 9.70 -25.75 -19.56
CA ASP A 33 10.64 -26.48 -20.43
C ASP A 33 11.42 -27.56 -19.67
N ASP A 34 11.88 -27.27 -18.45
CA ASP A 34 12.57 -28.24 -17.58
C ASP A 34 11.62 -29.39 -17.19
N ARG A 35 10.33 -29.08 -17.00
CA ARG A 35 9.31 -30.11 -16.74
C ARG A 35 9.02 -30.98 -17.98
N ALA A 36 8.91 -30.36 -19.16
CA ALA A 36 8.68 -31.10 -20.40
C ALA A 36 9.86 -32.04 -20.72
N ALA A 37 11.09 -31.56 -20.53
CA ALA A 37 12.31 -32.35 -20.69
C ALA A 37 12.38 -33.54 -19.73
N ARG A 38 12.06 -33.34 -18.43
CA ARG A 38 12.01 -34.43 -17.44
C ARG A 38 10.93 -35.47 -17.76
N MET A 39 9.77 -35.04 -18.24
CA MET A 39 8.70 -35.96 -18.64
C MET A 39 9.07 -36.78 -19.89
N ALA A 40 9.77 -36.18 -20.86
CA ALA A 40 10.28 -36.90 -22.03
C ALA A 40 11.37 -37.91 -21.66
N ALA A 41 12.24 -37.58 -20.70
CA ALA A 41 13.23 -38.51 -20.16
C ALA A 41 12.58 -39.68 -19.40
N ALA A 42 11.57 -39.41 -18.56
CA ALA A 42 10.81 -40.44 -17.86
C ALA A 42 10.10 -41.41 -18.82
N ALA A 43 9.49 -40.89 -19.90
CA ALA A 43 8.83 -41.70 -20.91
C ALA A 43 9.82 -42.64 -21.65
N SER A 44 11.05 -42.18 -21.92
CA SER A 44 12.10 -43.04 -22.50
C SER A 44 12.50 -44.19 -21.56
N LEU A 45 12.64 -43.93 -20.26
CA LEU A 45 12.95 -44.94 -19.25
C LEU A 45 11.81 -45.96 -19.07
N GLU A 46 10.54 -45.53 -19.18
CA GLU A 46 9.38 -46.43 -19.15
C GLU A 46 9.35 -47.40 -20.33
N VAL A 47 9.78 -46.96 -21.52
CA VAL A 47 9.93 -47.82 -22.70
C VAL A 47 11.00 -48.88 -22.47
N GLU A 48 12.15 -48.49 -21.91
CA GLU A 48 13.25 -49.41 -21.57
C GLU A 48 12.81 -50.45 -20.53
N LEU A 49 12.15 -50.00 -19.46
CA LEU A 49 11.57 -50.88 -18.43
C LEU A 49 10.52 -51.85 -19.01
N SER A 50 9.70 -51.36 -19.95
CA SER A 50 8.69 -52.18 -20.62
C SER A 50 9.28 -53.23 -21.56
N ALA A 51 10.42 -52.95 -22.19
CA ALA A 51 11.16 -53.91 -23.01
C ALA A 51 11.79 -55.00 -22.14
N LEU A 52 12.38 -54.63 -21.00
CA LEU A 52 12.99 -55.56 -20.05
C LEU A 52 11.98 -56.59 -19.52
N ARG A 53 10.77 -56.13 -19.17
CA ARG A 53 9.69 -57.00 -18.66
C ARG A 53 9.12 -58.00 -19.68
N ARG A 54 9.34 -57.78 -20.97
CA ARG A 54 8.91 -58.69 -22.05
C ARG A 54 9.93 -59.80 -22.32
N SER A 55 11.14 -59.71 -21.75
CA SER A 55 12.18 -60.72 -21.84
C SER A 55 11.87 -61.91 -20.92
N ARG A 56 12.18 -63.15 -21.35
CA ARG A 56 11.84 -64.40 -20.66
C ARG A 56 12.83 -64.68 -19.51
N VAL A 57 12.31 -65.16 -18.36
CA VAL A 57 13.02 -65.47 -17.09
C VAL A 57 14.16 -64.49 -16.77
N PRO A 58 13.89 -63.42 -16.01
CA PRO A 58 14.86 -62.38 -15.73
C PRO A 58 16.09 -62.91 -15.00
N SER A 59 17.27 -62.57 -15.50
CA SER A 59 18.53 -62.75 -14.76
C SER A 59 18.57 -61.83 -13.53
N ASP A 60 19.49 -62.07 -12.60
CA ASP A 60 19.64 -61.18 -11.44
C ASP A 60 20.13 -59.76 -11.84
N GLU A 61 20.85 -59.65 -12.96
CA GLU A 61 21.23 -58.37 -13.57
C GLU A 61 19.99 -57.62 -14.12
N ASP A 62 19.07 -58.34 -14.77
CA ASP A 62 17.82 -57.73 -15.26
C ASP A 62 16.94 -57.21 -14.12
N LYS A 63 16.89 -57.94 -13.00
CA LYS A 63 16.15 -57.50 -11.80
C LYS A 63 16.78 -56.25 -11.19
N ALA A 64 18.11 -56.17 -11.15
CA ALA A 64 18.83 -55.00 -10.67
C ALA A 64 18.57 -53.78 -11.57
N ARG A 65 18.60 -53.97 -12.89
CA ARG A 65 18.32 -52.92 -13.88
C ARG A 65 16.86 -52.46 -13.83
N GLU A 66 15.90 -53.37 -13.65
CA GLU A 66 14.49 -53.02 -13.44
C GLU A 66 14.31 -52.18 -12.16
N ALA A 67 14.97 -52.54 -11.06
CA ALA A 67 14.92 -51.77 -9.82
C ALA A 67 15.51 -50.36 -9.98
N GLU A 68 16.62 -50.24 -10.71
CA GLU A 68 17.26 -48.97 -11.02
C GLU A 68 16.36 -48.08 -11.88
N LEU A 69 15.81 -48.61 -12.98
CA LEU A 69 14.89 -47.88 -13.87
C LEU A 69 13.64 -47.42 -13.12
N ARG A 70 13.08 -48.26 -12.23
CA ARG A 70 11.96 -47.88 -11.37
C ARG A 70 12.29 -46.71 -10.45
N SER A 71 13.49 -46.69 -9.86
CA SER A 71 13.95 -45.57 -9.02
C SER A 71 14.09 -44.29 -9.83
N GLN A 72 14.72 -44.36 -11.00
CA GLN A 72 14.94 -43.20 -11.86
C GLN A 72 13.63 -42.62 -12.40
N ILE A 73 12.67 -43.47 -12.77
CA ILE A 73 11.32 -43.05 -13.17
C ILE A 73 10.59 -42.38 -12.00
N ALA A 74 10.66 -42.95 -10.80
CA ALA A 74 10.04 -42.38 -9.61
C ALA A 74 10.62 -41.00 -9.28
N ASP A 75 11.93 -40.83 -9.38
CA ASP A 75 12.60 -39.54 -9.16
C ASP A 75 12.28 -38.52 -10.26
N ALA A 76 12.15 -38.94 -11.52
CA ALA A 76 11.77 -38.06 -12.63
C ALA A 76 10.32 -37.54 -12.51
N TYR A 77 9.41 -38.37 -11.98
CA TYR A 77 8.03 -37.97 -11.69
C TYR A 77 7.85 -37.30 -10.32
N ALA A 78 8.85 -37.37 -9.44
CA ALA A 78 8.81 -36.70 -8.15
C ALA A 78 8.68 -35.19 -8.38
N ARG A 79 7.50 -34.64 -8.08
CA ARG A 79 7.31 -33.19 -8.11
C ARG A 79 8.16 -32.60 -7.00
N PRO A 80 9.07 -31.64 -7.28
CA PRO A 80 9.76 -30.94 -6.21
C PRO A 80 8.70 -30.32 -5.29
N SER A 81 8.84 -30.56 -4.00
CA SER A 81 7.95 -30.04 -2.98
C SER A 81 8.03 -28.51 -3.02
N ARG A 82 7.13 -27.86 -3.76
CA ARG A 82 6.96 -26.42 -3.68
C ARG A 82 6.47 -26.13 -2.26
N GLN A 83 7.33 -25.57 -1.42
CA GLN A 83 6.91 -24.97 -0.16
C GLN A 83 5.92 -23.85 -0.48
N ARG A 84 4.63 -24.17 -0.44
CA ARG A 84 3.56 -23.20 -0.52
C ARG A 84 3.60 -22.41 0.79
N LYS A 85 4.08 -21.17 0.76
CA LYS A 85 3.83 -20.21 1.85
C LYS A 85 2.47 -19.58 1.58
N PRO A 86 1.40 -19.93 2.34
CA PRO A 86 0.11 -19.29 2.17
C PRO A 86 0.22 -17.78 2.40
N ILE A 87 -0.64 -16.99 1.74
CA ILE A 87 -0.72 -15.56 2.03
C ILE A 87 -1.21 -15.42 3.47
N SER A 88 -0.40 -14.78 4.32
CA SER A 88 -0.81 -14.48 5.69
C SER A 88 -1.90 -13.41 5.69
N LYS A 89 -2.94 -13.64 6.50
CA LYS A 89 -3.99 -12.64 6.70
C LYS A 89 -3.40 -11.44 7.45
N LEU A 90 -3.63 -10.24 6.93
CA LEU A 90 -3.31 -9.01 7.65
C LEU A 90 -4.40 -8.75 8.69
N SER A 91 -4.00 -8.32 9.89
CA SER A 91 -4.93 -7.84 10.91
C SER A 91 -5.29 -6.39 10.60
N LEU A 92 -6.48 -6.18 10.03
CA LEU A 92 -7.07 -4.88 9.76
C LEU A 92 -8.35 -4.77 10.60
N THR A 93 -8.36 -3.88 11.59
CA THR A 93 -9.47 -3.70 12.52
C THR A 93 -10.22 -2.41 12.19
N PRO A 94 -11.48 -2.49 11.70
CA PRO A 94 -12.30 -1.30 11.51
C PRO A 94 -12.77 -0.75 12.86
N MET A 95 -12.78 0.57 12.98
CA MET A 95 -13.26 1.32 14.14
C MET A 95 -13.61 2.75 13.74
N ASN A 96 -14.23 3.51 14.64
CA ASN A 96 -14.33 4.96 14.49
C ASN A 96 -13.36 5.63 15.45
N ARG A 97 -12.66 6.65 14.97
CA ARG A 97 -11.88 7.57 15.79
C ARG A 97 -12.51 8.96 15.73
N THR A 98 -12.32 9.75 16.77
CA THR A 98 -12.74 11.15 16.74
C THR A 98 -11.79 11.97 15.86
N ALA A 99 -12.28 13.05 15.26
CA ALA A 99 -11.43 14.00 14.53
C ALA A 99 -10.27 14.51 15.41
N GLN A 100 -10.54 14.80 16.68
CA GLN A 100 -9.54 15.21 17.66
C GLN A 100 -8.34 14.25 17.75
N SER A 101 -8.54 12.93 17.56
CA SER A 101 -7.45 11.95 17.65
C SER A 101 -6.40 12.07 16.53
N PHE A 102 -6.71 12.83 15.48
CA PHE A 102 -5.80 13.11 14.38
C PHE A 102 -5.10 14.46 14.53
N ILE A 103 -5.50 15.30 15.48
CA ILE A 103 -4.91 16.62 15.71
C ILE A 103 -3.68 16.46 16.62
N PRO A 104 -2.51 17.00 16.26
CA PRO A 104 -1.37 17.02 17.16
C PRO A 104 -1.70 17.86 18.40
N TYR A 105 -1.25 17.41 19.57
CA TYR A 105 -1.29 18.26 20.76
C TYR A 105 -0.15 19.28 20.62
N ASP A 106 -0.46 20.58 20.68
CA ASP A 106 0.41 21.72 20.34
C ASP A 106 1.92 21.52 20.64
N ASP A 107 2.23 21.11 21.85
CA ASP A 107 3.56 21.05 22.44
C ASP A 107 4.22 19.66 22.37
N ARG A 108 3.56 18.68 21.75
CA ARG A 108 4.06 17.31 21.63
C ARG A 108 4.42 16.98 20.18
N GLU A 109 5.46 16.17 20.02
CA GLU A 109 5.75 15.53 18.73
C GLU A 109 4.51 14.81 18.20
N ASP A 110 4.15 15.13 16.96
CA ASP A 110 3.07 14.46 16.25
C ASP A 110 3.32 12.96 16.23
N LYS A 111 2.34 12.20 16.73
CA LYS A 111 2.41 10.74 16.80
C LYS A 111 1.94 10.07 15.53
N LEU A 112 1.43 10.83 14.55
CA LEU A 112 0.95 10.35 13.27
C LEU A 112 1.81 10.87 12.12
N GLU A 113 2.51 9.97 11.44
CA GLU A 113 3.25 10.27 10.22
C GLU A 113 2.32 10.31 9.00
N LEU A 114 2.17 11.47 8.37
CA LEU A 114 1.38 11.67 7.16
C LEU A 114 2.18 11.57 5.86
N ASN A 115 3.51 11.64 5.93
CA ASN A 115 4.42 11.67 4.78
C ASN A 115 5.43 10.51 4.78
N PRO A 116 5.02 9.25 5.00
CA PRO A 116 5.94 8.13 4.82
C PRO A 116 6.38 8.03 3.34
N PRO A 117 7.52 7.40 3.02
CA PRO A 117 8.14 7.44 1.70
C PRO A 117 7.29 6.92 0.52
N TYR A 118 6.22 6.18 0.81
CA TYR A 118 5.30 5.62 -0.18
C TYR A 118 4.06 6.49 -0.43
N GLN A 119 3.85 7.57 0.33
CA GLN A 119 2.72 8.47 0.14
C GLN A 119 2.96 9.45 -1.01
N ARG A 120 1.87 9.84 -1.67
CA ARG A 120 1.87 10.95 -2.63
C ARG A 120 1.83 12.32 -1.92
N GLY A 121 2.11 13.38 -2.67
CA GLY A 121 1.96 14.76 -2.20
C GLY A 121 0.52 15.14 -1.82
N SER A 122 0.35 16.30 -1.20
CA SER A 122 -0.98 16.90 -1.01
C SER A 122 -1.48 17.43 -2.35
N VAL A 123 -2.67 17.01 -2.78
CA VAL A 123 -3.22 17.27 -4.12
C VAL A 123 -4.68 17.71 -4.10
N TRP A 124 -5.35 17.70 -2.93
CA TRP A 124 -6.73 18.17 -2.83
C TRP A 124 -6.82 19.71 -2.85
N SER A 125 -7.65 20.20 -3.78
CA SER A 125 -8.08 21.59 -3.86
C SER A 125 -8.93 22.01 -2.67
N LEU A 126 -9.10 23.32 -2.46
CA LEU A 126 -9.99 23.86 -1.42
C LEU A 126 -11.43 23.35 -1.57
N GLY A 127 -11.96 23.25 -2.80
CA GLY A 127 -13.31 22.72 -3.04
C GLY A 127 -13.46 21.27 -2.55
N GLN A 128 -12.47 20.41 -2.80
CA GLN A 128 -12.47 19.03 -2.30
C GLN A 128 -12.39 18.95 -0.77
N ARG A 129 -11.62 19.86 -0.16
CA ARG A 129 -11.51 19.98 1.30
C ARG A 129 -12.85 20.39 1.91
N ARG A 130 -13.50 21.43 1.37
CA ARG A 130 -14.83 21.90 1.79
C ARG A 130 -15.91 20.82 1.62
N ALA A 131 -15.90 20.09 0.50
CA ALA A 131 -16.84 18.99 0.25
C ALA A 131 -16.70 17.84 1.26
N LEU A 132 -15.48 17.57 1.77
CA LEU A 132 -15.31 16.61 2.86
C LEU A 132 -15.96 17.11 4.15
N ILE A 133 -15.73 18.37 4.54
CA ILE A 133 -16.32 18.95 5.75
C ILE A 133 -17.85 18.93 5.64
N GLU A 134 -18.40 19.32 4.50
CA GLU A 134 -19.84 19.24 4.23
C GLU A 134 -20.36 17.81 4.40
N SER A 135 -19.68 16.81 3.84
CA SER A 135 -20.06 15.40 3.96
C SER A 135 -20.10 14.95 5.43
N ILE A 136 -19.10 15.34 6.21
CA ILE A 136 -19.02 15.02 7.65
C ILE A 136 -20.19 15.68 8.39
N LEU A 137 -20.46 16.96 8.16
CA LEU A 137 -21.54 17.71 8.80
C LEU A 137 -22.93 17.13 8.46
N ARG A 138 -23.12 16.70 7.22
CA ARG A 138 -24.35 16.03 6.75
C ARG A 138 -24.49 14.58 7.23
N GLY A 139 -23.46 14.00 7.85
CA GLY A 139 -23.44 12.60 8.25
C GLY A 139 -23.34 11.62 7.07
N ILE A 140 -22.87 12.08 5.92
CA ILE A 140 -22.63 11.23 4.75
C ILE A 140 -21.40 10.35 5.04
N PRO A 141 -21.47 9.02 4.81
CA PRO A 141 -20.34 8.14 5.01
C PRO A 141 -19.14 8.55 4.14
N ILE A 142 -18.06 8.97 4.80
CA ILE A 142 -16.78 9.21 4.12
C ILE A 142 -15.96 7.91 4.05
N GLY A 143 -15.11 7.79 3.04
CA GLY A 143 -14.19 6.64 2.95
C GLY A 143 -13.25 6.59 4.16
N ALA A 144 -12.98 5.37 4.64
CA ALA A 144 -12.16 5.17 5.83
C ALA A 144 -10.71 5.63 5.65
N VAL A 145 -10.11 6.15 6.71
CA VAL A 145 -8.66 6.37 6.77
C VAL A 145 -7.99 5.09 7.27
N THR A 146 -6.86 4.70 6.67
CA THR A 146 -6.10 3.54 7.15
C THR A 146 -4.84 4.02 7.85
N ILE A 147 -4.68 3.63 9.12
CA ILE A 147 -3.51 3.93 9.93
C ILE A 147 -2.81 2.63 10.32
N ASN A 148 -1.48 2.62 10.28
CA ASN A 148 -0.68 1.55 10.85
C ASN A 148 -0.30 1.93 12.28
N ASP A 149 -0.66 1.10 13.25
CA ASP A 149 -0.19 1.19 14.64
C ASP A 149 1.16 0.49 14.74
N ARG A 150 2.22 1.30 14.84
CA ARG A 150 3.60 0.82 14.96
C ARG A 150 3.91 0.35 16.38
N TRP A 151 3.24 0.89 17.40
CA TRP A 151 3.42 0.44 18.79
C TRP A 151 2.84 -0.94 19.04
N ALA A 152 1.80 -1.34 18.30
CA ALA A 152 1.29 -2.71 18.32
C ALA A 152 2.27 -3.75 17.72
N THR A 153 3.36 -3.30 17.09
CA THR A 153 4.42 -4.18 16.58
C THR A 153 5.46 -4.45 17.66
N ASN A 154 5.77 -5.73 17.89
CA ASN A 154 6.81 -6.13 18.83
C ASN A 154 8.18 -5.56 18.42
N GLY A 155 8.83 -4.83 19.34
CA GLY A 155 10.18 -4.28 19.14
C GLY A 155 10.25 -2.92 18.44
N TYR A 156 9.12 -2.22 18.22
CA TYR A 156 9.15 -0.84 17.74
C TYR A 156 9.67 0.12 18.82
N THR A 157 10.71 0.90 18.51
CA THR A 157 11.37 1.84 19.43
C THR A 157 11.30 3.31 18.99
N GLY A 158 10.57 3.60 17.91
CA GLY A 158 10.43 4.97 17.40
C GLY A 158 9.43 5.81 18.20
N THR A 159 9.54 7.14 18.06
CA THR A 159 8.68 8.11 18.75
C THR A 159 7.33 8.34 18.07
N VAL A 160 7.19 7.90 16.81
CA VAL A 160 6.01 8.04 15.95
C VAL A 160 5.15 6.77 16.00
N GLY A 161 4.07 6.81 16.77
CA GLY A 161 3.24 5.63 17.02
C GLY A 161 2.38 5.16 15.86
N TYR A 162 2.04 6.06 14.94
CA TYR A 162 1.13 5.78 13.84
C TYR A 162 1.68 6.27 12.50
N ALA A 163 1.32 5.58 11.42
CA ALA A 163 1.59 6.03 10.06
C ALA A 163 0.32 5.97 9.20
N CYS A 164 0.07 7.02 8.42
CA CYS A 164 -1.02 7.03 7.47
C CYS A 164 -0.68 6.15 6.26
N VAL A 165 -1.43 5.05 6.12
CA VAL A 165 -1.35 4.14 4.98
C VAL A 165 -2.29 4.60 3.87
N ASP A 166 -3.52 5.00 4.19
CA ASP A 166 -4.48 5.54 3.22
C ASP A 166 -5.32 6.67 3.83
N GLY A 167 -5.81 7.59 2.99
CA GLY A 167 -6.67 8.68 3.43
C GLY A 167 -5.95 9.94 3.90
N LYS A 168 -4.67 10.11 3.55
CA LYS A 168 -3.86 11.30 3.87
C LYS A 168 -4.60 12.62 3.65
N GLN A 169 -5.21 12.81 2.48
CA GLN A 169 -5.90 14.05 2.14
C GLN A 169 -7.10 14.34 3.05
N ARG A 170 -7.80 13.30 3.54
CA ARG A 170 -8.89 13.45 4.51
C ARG A 170 -8.34 13.94 5.85
N ILE A 171 -7.24 13.37 6.31
CA ILE A 171 -6.60 13.78 7.57
C ILE A 171 -6.04 15.20 7.46
N GLU A 172 -5.37 15.54 6.35
CA GLU A 172 -4.88 16.89 6.08
C GLU A 172 -6.02 17.92 6.02
N THR A 173 -7.18 17.55 5.48
CA THR A 173 -8.36 18.42 5.44
C THR A 173 -8.88 18.70 6.84
N ILE A 174 -9.04 17.67 7.67
CA ILE A 174 -9.50 17.81 9.06
C ILE A 174 -8.51 18.66 9.86
N ARG A 175 -7.21 18.38 9.77
CA ARG A 175 -6.16 19.19 10.41
C ARG A 175 -6.19 20.64 9.95
N GLY A 176 -6.30 20.86 8.64
CA GLY A 176 -6.32 22.22 8.08
C GLY A 176 -7.53 23.03 8.55
N PHE A 177 -8.71 22.41 8.70
CA PHE A 177 -9.87 23.09 9.26
C PHE A 177 -9.63 23.48 10.72
N PHE A 178 -9.13 22.55 11.55
CA PHE A 178 -8.84 22.80 12.97
C PHE A 178 -7.73 23.83 13.20
N ALA A 179 -6.80 23.96 12.25
CA ALA A 179 -5.72 24.93 12.26
C ALA A 179 -6.09 26.26 11.56
N ASP A 180 -7.39 26.49 11.28
CA ASP A 180 -7.90 27.69 10.60
C ASP A 180 -7.29 27.97 9.22
N GLU A 181 -6.73 26.97 8.54
CA GLU A 181 -6.10 27.11 7.21
C GLU A 181 -7.11 27.51 6.13
N PHE A 182 -8.37 27.15 6.30
CA PHE A 182 -9.47 27.52 5.41
C PHE A 182 -10.79 27.66 6.16
N SER A 183 -11.71 28.44 5.61
CA SER A 183 -13.08 28.61 6.12
C SER A 183 -14.08 27.73 5.36
N VAL A 184 -15.25 27.55 5.96
CA VAL A 184 -16.44 26.97 5.32
C VAL A 184 -17.64 27.90 5.52
N PRO A 185 -18.73 27.77 4.75
CA PRO A 185 -19.94 28.57 4.98
C PRO A 185 -20.47 28.42 6.41
N ALA A 186 -20.78 29.54 7.07
CA ALA A 186 -21.28 29.56 8.44
C ALA A 186 -22.64 28.85 8.58
N ASP A 187 -23.51 29.00 7.57
CA ASP A 187 -24.83 28.35 7.46
C ASP A 187 -24.81 26.81 7.51
N TRP A 188 -23.63 26.18 7.49
CA TRP A 188 -23.49 24.74 7.70
C TRP A 188 -23.61 24.30 9.17
N PHE A 189 -23.58 25.26 10.10
CA PHE A 189 -23.67 25.04 11.54
C PHE A 189 -24.98 25.59 12.11
N GLU A 190 -25.38 25.11 13.29
CA GLU A 190 -26.50 25.70 14.03
C GLU A 190 -26.10 27.08 14.60
N ASP A 191 -27.04 28.02 14.73
CA ASP A 191 -26.77 29.35 15.34
C ASP A 191 -26.09 29.25 16.73
N ASN A 192 -26.37 28.18 17.49
CA ASN A 192 -25.79 27.93 18.81
C ASN A 192 -24.36 27.31 18.77
N GLU A 193 -23.86 26.97 17.58
CA GLU A 193 -22.53 26.43 17.30
C GLU A 193 -21.58 27.51 16.77
N ILE A 194 -22.10 28.68 16.41
CA ILE A 194 -21.36 29.82 15.87
C ILE A 194 -21.09 30.83 16.99
N ALA A 195 -19.84 31.28 17.13
CA ALA A 195 -19.49 32.39 18.04
C ALA A 195 -19.24 33.69 17.28
N ASP A 196 -18.67 33.60 16.09
CA ASP A 196 -18.39 34.71 15.18
C ASP A 196 -18.42 34.20 13.73
N GLU A 197 -18.62 35.08 12.77
CA GLU A 197 -18.51 34.78 11.34
C GLU A 197 -17.92 35.99 10.59
N ASP A 198 -17.20 35.69 9.50
CA ASP A 198 -16.61 36.73 8.65
C ASP A 198 -17.69 37.47 7.83
N GLU A 199 -17.38 38.66 7.32
CA GLU A 199 -18.30 39.49 6.51
C GLU A 199 -18.86 38.76 5.27
N ASP A 200 -18.16 37.73 4.79
CA ASP A 200 -18.53 36.91 3.64
C ASP A 200 -19.47 35.72 4.00
N GLY A 201 -19.91 35.60 5.26
CA GLY A 201 -20.73 34.47 5.73
C GLY A 201 -19.95 33.16 5.86
N GLU A 202 -18.66 33.28 6.15
CA GLU A 202 -17.71 32.17 6.24
C GLU A 202 -17.19 32.05 7.68
N ILE A 203 -16.86 30.83 8.09
CA ILE A 203 -16.43 30.52 9.46
C ILE A 203 -15.21 29.61 9.47
N ARG A 204 -14.30 29.87 10.41
CA ARG A 204 -13.15 29.03 10.75
C ARG A 204 -13.38 28.28 12.06
N PHE A 205 -12.53 27.31 12.36
CA PHE A 205 -12.69 26.49 13.56
C PHE A 205 -12.60 27.32 14.85
N SER A 206 -11.70 28.30 14.93
CA SER A 206 -11.58 29.18 16.10
C SER A 206 -12.81 30.08 16.33
N GLN A 207 -13.59 30.34 15.29
CA GLN A 207 -14.81 31.16 15.33
C GLN A 207 -16.07 30.36 15.71
N LEU A 208 -15.95 29.03 15.85
CA LEU A 208 -17.02 28.21 16.42
C LEU A 208 -17.17 28.47 17.91
N ALA A 209 -18.41 28.47 18.38
CA ALA A 209 -18.72 28.41 19.80
C ALA A 209 -18.24 27.09 20.39
N GLU A 210 -18.14 27.02 21.71
CA GLU A 210 -17.70 25.82 22.43
C GLU A 210 -18.49 24.56 22.04
N ARG A 211 -19.80 24.71 21.78
CA ARG A 211 -20.64 23.63 21.29
C ARG A 211 -20.22 23.15 19.90
N GLY A 212 -19.99 24.07 18.96
CA GLY A 212 -19.54 23.78 17.60
C GLY A 212 -18.17 23.11 17.58
N ARG A 213 -17.22 23.63 18.36
CA ARG A 213 -15.88 23.03 18.52
C ARG A 213 -15.97 21.61 19.06
N ARG A 214 -16.70 21.38 20.16
CA ARG A 214 -16.89 20.03 20.73
C ARG A 214 -17.54 19.08 19.75
N ARG A 215 -18.51 19.54 18.96
CA ARG A 215 -19.10 18.71 17.91
C ARG A 215 -18.06 18.33 16.86
N ALA A 216 -17.28 19.29 16.39
CA ALA A 216 -16.22 19.07 15.41
C ALA A 216 -15.13 18.12 15.91
N GLU A 217 -14.64 18.32 17.13
CA GLU A 217 -13.68 17.44 17.81
C GLU A 217 -14.17 15.98 17.86
N ASN A 218 -15.48 15.78 18.05
CA ASN A 218 -16.11 14.47 18.17
C ASN A 218 -16.65 13.89 16.85
N TRP A 219 -16.40 14.52 15.70
CA TRP A 219 -16.76 13.93 14.41
C TRP A 219 -16.19 12.50 14.30
N ALA A 220 -17.06 11.55 13.97
CA ALA A 220 -16.68 10.15 13.84
C ALA A 220 -16.02 9.91 12.48
N ILE A 221 -14.73 9.61 12.50
CA ILE A 221 -13.93 9.31 11.31
C ILE A 221 -13.75 7.80 11.20
N PRO A 222 -14.34 7.15 10.17
CA PRO A 222 -14.13 5.73 9.91
C PRO A 222 -12.65 5.45 9.72
N THR A 223 -12.12 4.51 10.51
CA THR A 223 -10.70 4.22 10.60
C THR A 223 -10.46 2.72 10.51
N ILE A 224 -9.49 2.31 9.70
CA ILE A 224 -8.97 0.95 9.67
C ILE A 224 -7.60 0.98 10.33
N GLN A 225 -7.46 0.28 11.45
CA GLN A 225 -6.19 0.14 12.13
C GLN A 225 -5.48 -1.14 11.68
N ALA A 226 -4.28 -0.99 11.16
CA ALA A 226 -3.36 -2.07 10.81
C ALA A 226 -2.24 -2.20 11.87
N ALA A 227 -1.57 -3.35 11.89
CA ALA A 227 -0.38 -3.57 12.72
C ALA A 227 0.68 -4.34 11.91
N VAL A 228 1.23 -3.67 10.90
CA VAL A 228 2.24 -4.21 9.99
C VAL A 228 3.63 -3.83 10.50
N PRO A 229 4.57 -4.79 10.59
CA PRO A 229 5.79 -4.59 11.37
C PRO A 229 6.87 -3.73 10.70
N THR A 230 6.76 -3.48 9.40
CA THR A 230 7.82 -2.82 8.63
C THR A 230 7.24 -1.80 7.66
N VAL A 231 8.01 -0.75 7.37
CA VAL A 231 7.67 0.27 6.35
C VAL A 231 7.46 -0.36 4.96
N ALA A 232 8.21 -1.41 4.62
CA ALA A 232 7.99 -2.17 3.38
C ALA A 232 6.62 -2.87 3.36
N GLY A 233 6.18 -3.38 4.52
CA GLY A 233 4.83 -3.93 4.67
C GLY A 233 3.74 -2.86 4.58
N GLU A 234 3.97 -1.67 5.14
CA GLU A 234 3.08 -0.52 4.98
C GLU A 234 2.91 -0.15 3.51
N ALA A 235 4.03 -0.03 2.77
CA ALA A 235 4.00 0.26 1.33
C ALA A 235 3.26 -0.82 0.52
N ARG A 236 3.43 -2.10 0.88
CA ARG A 236 2.67 -3.20 0.25
C ARG A 236 1.18 -3.09 0.54
N LEU A 237 0.79 -2.75 1.76
CA LEU A 237 -0.61 -2.53 2.13
C LEU A 237 -1.20 -1.33 1.37
N TYR A 238 -0.48 -0.21 1.30
CA TYR A 238 -0.84 0.95 0.50
C TYR A 238 -1.13 0.58 -0.96
N GLY A 239 -0.22 -0.17 -1.60
CA GLY A 239 -0.39 -0.63 -2.97
C GLY A 239 -1.63 -1.51 -3.15
N LEU A 240 -1.91 -2.43 -2.23
CA LEU A 240 -3.09 -3.30 -2.30
C LEU A 240 -4.41 -2.55 -2.14
N LEU A 241 -4.45 -1.53 -1.28
CA LEU A 241 -5.64 -0.71 -1.07
C LEU A 241 -5.96 0.16 -2.31
N ASN A 242 -4.93 0.65 -3.00
CA ASN A 242 -5.08 1.63 -4.08
C ASN A 242 -5.07 1.04 -5.49
N SER A 243 -4.71 -0.24 -5.68
CA SER A 243 -4.63 -0.89 -7.01
C SER A 243 -5.82 -1.79 -7.35
N GLY A 244 -6.75 -2.00 -6.42
CA GLY A 244 -7.83 -3.00 -6.58
C GLY A 244 -9.07 -2.54 -7.35
N GLY A 245 -9.24 -1.24 -7.61
CA GLY A 245 -10.42 -0.70 -8.30
C GLY A 245 -10.04 0.12 -9.52
N THR A 246 -10.64 -0.15 -10.67
CA THR A 246 -10.67 0.80 -11.79
C THR A 246 -11.23 2.12 -11.27
N ALA A 247 -10.52 3.23 -11.49
CA ALA A 247 -11.00 4.55 -11.07
C ALA A 247 -12.40 4.82 -11.65
N GLN A 248 -13.29 5.40 -10.85
CA GLN A 248 -14.54 5.95 -11.37
C GLN A 248 -14.17 7.00 -12.43
N THR A 249 -14.73 6.88 -13.62
CA THR A 249 -14.42 7.78 -14.73
C THR A 249 -14.95 9.18 -14.41
N GLU A 250 -14.27 10.20 -14.95
CA GLU A 250 -14.73 11.60 -14.91
C GLU A 250 -16.18 11.75 -15.40
N GLU A 251 -16.59 10.87 -16.32
CA GLU A 251 -17.96 10.75 -16.83
C GLU A 251 -18.99 10.36 -15.75
N ASN A 252 -18.66 9.39 -14.88
CA ASN A 252 -19.56 8.97 -13.79
C ASN A 252 -19.74 10.08 -12.75
N LEU A 253 -18.70 10.88 -12.51
CA LEU A 253 -18.75 12.03 -11.60
C LEU A 253 -19.60 13.18 -12.19
N ARG A 254 -19.50 13.43 -13.50
CA ARG A 254 -20.36 14.41 -14.20
C ARG A 254 -21.84 14.01 -14.20
N ILE A 255 -22.16 12.73 -14.37
CA ILE A 255 -23.54 12.24 -14.29
C ILE A 255 -24.10 12.47 -12.88
N ALA A 256 -23.33 12.15 -11.84
CA ALA A 256 -23.75 12.39 -10.46
C ALA A 256 -23.99 13.87 -10.17
N GLN A 257 -23.16 14.76 -10.72
CA GLN A 257 -23.30 16.20 -10.57
C GLN A 257 -24.52 16.77 -11.32
N GLY A 258 -24.76 16.36 -12.57
CA GLY A 258 -25.94 16.79 -13.33
C GLY A 258 -27.27 16.35 -12.69
N VAL A 259 -27.30 15.17 -12.07
CA VAL A 259 -28.47 14.72 -11.28
C VAL A 259 -28.64 15.56 -10.01
N ALA A 260 -27.56 15.92 -9.33
CA ALA A 260 -27.61 16.74 -8.11
C ALA A 260 -28.08 18.18 -8.37
N GLU A 261 -27.79 18.71 -9.56
CA GLU A 261 -28.20 20.05 -10.02
C GLU A 261 -29.60 20.06 -10.67
N GLY A 262 -30.23 18.89 -10.83
CA GLY A 262 -31.59 18.76 -11.36
C GLY A 262 -31.71 18.84 -12.88
N GLU A 263 -30.64 18.54 -13.63
CA GLU A 263 -30.60 18.67 -15.09
C GLU A 263 -30.97 17.38 -15.87
N LEU A 264 -31.72 16.45 -15.26
CA LEU A 264 -32.27 15.25 -15.92
C LEU A 264 -33.72 14.97 -15.54
#